data_AF-A0A956ABT1-F1
#
_entry.id   AF-A0A956ABT1-F1
#
_cell.length_a   1.000
_cell.length_b   1.000
_cell.length_c   1.000
_cell.angle_alpha   90.00
_cell.angle_beta   90.00
_cell.angle_gamma   90.00
#
_symmetry.space_group_name_H-M   'P 1'
#
loop_
_entity.id
_entity.type
_entity.pdbx_description
1 polymer ?
#
loop_
_entity_poly.entity_id
_entity_poly.type
_entity_poly.pdbx_seq_one_letter_code
_entity_poly.pdbx_strand_id
1 'polypeptide(L)'
;MGNNVMLYLDDIQHTNPEFLQKFISLCDAQRKIEGVWRGRTRTYDLRGKKFCVIMAGNPYTESGDVFKIPDMLANRADIYNLGDILSGREEVFALSYIENALTSNPVLAPLATREMEDVYKLVRMARGEDVPHSELKHNYSATEVSEIKTVLQKLTRVQSVVLRVNQQYIASASQADAFRNEPPFKLQGSYRNMNKMAEKVVSVMNDAELEALIRDHYVGEAQTLTTGAEENLLKLAELLGAMKPEEQRRWDEVKAAFQRSQRIGGGDADPVTRVVGQLDTLGSQLGGIQQALESSSGVGAHLTALQTTIREAAQIASQEAASRGAAEDNQAAMMASYLKKLHQVVERFSDAEVTMQINNLPTPGLDIVLGQFGQIIEGTLVPLLQTMELKLRSDEAIWQRLGEVSEVIKRLDPKSLGGKLRSHSQTVKPFKGDAPSKGDK
;
A
#
# COMPACT_ATOMS: atom_id res chain seq x y z
N MET A 1 25.20 34.67 31.80
CA MET A 1 24.26 33.95 30.92
C MET A 1 23.16 33.37 31.79
N GLY A 2 21.89 33.58 31.41
CA GLY A 2 20.75 33.17 32.23
C GLY A 2 20.82 31.68 32.60
N ASN A 3 20.40 31.33 33.81
CA ASN A 3 20.34 29.93 34.27
C ASN A 3 19.27 29.10 33.55
N ASN A 4 18.55 29.70 32.58
CA ASN A 4 17.48 29.09 31.79
C ASN A 4 17.98 28.96 30.34
N VAL A 5 18.27 27.75 29.91
CA VAL A 5 18.73 27.46 28.55
C VAL A 5 17.87 26.34 27.98
N MET A 6 17.37 26.54 26.76
CA MET A 6 16.67 25.54 25.98
C MET A 6 17.53 25.20 24.76
N LEU A 7 17.89 23.93 24.61
CA LEU A 7 18.53 23.41 23.42
C LEU A 7 17.46 22.73 22.56
N TYR A 8 17.25 23.25 21.35
CA TYR A 8 16.33 22.67 20.38
C TYR A 8 17.15 21.92 19.32
N LEU A 9 16.93 20.62 19.20
CA LEU A 9 17.50 19.75 18.19
C LEU A 9 16.39 19.40 17.20
N ASP A 10 16.43 20.01 16.04
CA ASP A 10 15.49 19.72 14.96
C ASP A 10 16.02 18.60 14.07
N ASP A 11 15.11 17.99 13.32
CA ASP A 11 15.41 16.98 12.31
C ASP A 11 16.28 15.81 12.81
N ILE A 12 15.98 15.31 14.02
CA ILE A 12 16.76 14.24 14.65
C ILE A 12 16.81 12.94 13.81
N GLN A 13 15.89 12.74 12.88
CA GLN A 13 15.88 11.61 11.94
C GLN A 13 17.11 11.58 11.01
N HIS A 14 17.81 12.70 10.85
CA HIS A 14 19.04 12.80 10.05
C HIS A 14 20.31 12.69 10.91
N THR A 15 20.15 12.48 12.23
CA THR A 15 21.28 12.33 13.15
C THR A 15 21.65 10.87 13.37
N ASN A 16 22.92 10.62 13.66
CA ASN A 16 23.36 9.28 14.06
C ASN A 16 22.77 8.93 15.44
N PRO A 17 22.23 7.71 15.66
CA PRO A 17 21.72 7.29 16.97
C PRO A 17 22.71 7.47 18.14
N GLU A 18 24.01 7.33 17.91
CA GLU A 18 25.06 7.57 18.91
C GLU A 18 25.09 9.02 19.40
N PHE A 19 24.77 9.98 18.52
CA PHE A 19 24.66 11.39 18.90
C PHE A 19 23.52 11.59 19.91
N LEU A 20 22.36 10.99 19.64
CA LEU A 20 21.20 11.10 20.54
C LEU A 20 21.46 10.44 21.89
N GLN A 21 22.21 9.32 21.91
CA GLN A 21 22.58 8.65 23.16
C GLN A 21 23.41 9.54 24.10
N LYS A 22 24.18 10.52 23.59
CA LYS A 22 24.95 11.46 24.42
C LYS A 22 24.06 12.33 25.32
N PHE A 23 22.77 12.44 25.03
CA PHE A 23 21.83 13.21 25.85
C PHE A 23 21.18 12.40 26.98
N ILE A 24 21.36 11.08 27.02
CA ILE A 24 20.77 10.22 28.07
C ILE A 24 21.25 10.64 29.47
N SER A 25 22.54 10.93 29.63
CA SER A 25 23.10 11.37 30.91
C SER A 25 22.58 12.73 31.39
N LEU A 26 21.95 13.49 30.49
CA LEU A 26 21.31 14.75 30.80
C LEU A 26 19.89 14.58 31.34
N CYS A 27 19.18 13.55 30.87
CA CYS A 27 17.85 13.16 31.33
C CYS A 27 17.89 12.41 32.67
N ASP A 28 19.01 11.77 32.99
CA ASP A 28 19.22 11.08 34.26
C ASP A 28 19.61 12.01 35.43
N ALA A 29 19.55 11.47 36.67
CA ALA A 29 19.92 12.18 37.90
C ALA A 29 21.34 12.76 37.89
N GLN A 30 22.23 12.26 37.03
CA GLN A 30 23.58 12.78 36.87
C GLN A 30 23.58 14.20 36.30
N ARG A 31 22.65 14.54 35.40
CA ARG A 31 22.55 15.80 34.67
C ARG A 31 23.91 16.30 34.14
N LYS A 32 24.66 15.39 33.50
CA LYS A 32 25.97 15.69 32.91
C LYS A 32 25.94 15.51 31.40
N ILE A 33 26.77 16.25 30.69
CA ILE A 33 26.98 16.07 29.25
C ILE A 33 28.46 16.22 28.91
N GLU A 34 28.95 15.39 28.01
CA GLU A 34 30.30 15.49 27.47
C GLU A 34 30.31 16.41 26.24
N GLY A 35 31.37 17.19 26.08
CA GLY A 35 31.56 18.02 24.90
C GLY A 35 33.01 18.39 24.70
N VAL A 36 33.35 18.85 23.50
CA VAL A 36 34.69 19.33 23.16
C VAL A 36 34.67 20.85 23.09
N TRP A 37 35.56 21.50 23.84
CA TRP A 37 35.74 22.95 23.78
C TRP A 37 37.20 23.28 23.51
N ARG A 38 37.45 24.01 22.41
CA ARG A 38 38.81 24.37 21.96
C ARG A 38 39.74 23.14 21.88
N GLY A 39 39.26 22.07 21.26
CA GLY A 39 40.01 20.83 21.07
C GLY A 39 40.24 19.99 22.34
N ARG A 40 39.64 20.35 23.48
CA ARG A 40 39.75 19.57 24.73
C ARG A 40 38.40 19.02 25.15
N THR A 41 38.36 17.73 25.45
CA THR A 41 37.19 17.08 26.06
C THR A 41 36.91 17.68 27.43
N ARG A 42 35.63 17.96 27.70
CA ARG A 42 35.11 18.47 28.96
C ARG A 42 33.81 17.76 29.30
N THR A 43 33.57 17.59 30.59
CA THR A 43 32.28 17.17 31.13
C THR A 43 31.62 18.38 31.79
N TYR A 44 30.40 18.69 31.38
CA TYR A 44 29.60 19.79 31.91
C TYR A 44 28.57 19.24 32.89
N ASP A 45 28.58 19.76 34.12
CA ASP A 45 27.61 19.42 35.16
C ASP A 45 26.49 20.48 35.18
N LEU A 46 25.27 20.05 34.86
CA LEU A 46 24.09 20.92 34.76
C LEU A 46 23.13 20.74 35.93
N ARG A 47 23.54 20.08 37.03
CA ARG A 47 22.74 20.00 38.25
C ARG A 47 22.46 21.40 38.79
N GLY A 48 21.21 21.64 39.20
CA GLY A 48 20.76 22.95 39.67
C GLY A 48 20.63 24.03 38.58
N LYS A 49 20.89 23.70 37.30
CA LYS A 49 20.63 24.59 36.16
C LYS A 49 19.28 24.25 35.53
N LYS A 50 18.57 25.29 35.06
CA LYS A 50 17.32 25.11 34.29
C LYS A 50 17.70 24.92 32.83
N PHE A 51 18.19 23.74 32.51
CA PHE A 51 18.54 23.33 31.15
C PHE A 51 17.49 22.33 30.64
N CYS A 52 16.91 22.59 29.47
CA CYS A 52 15.94 21.73 28.79
C CYS A 52 16.47 21.38 27.40
N VAL A 53 16.24 20.13 26.97
CA VAL A 53 16.47 19.68 25.60
C VAL A 53 15.12 19.34 25.00
N ILE A 54 14.86 19.88 23.82
CA ILE A 54 13.71 19.53 22.99
C ILE A 54 14.27 18.92 21.73
N MET A 55 13.74 17.75 21.36
CA MET A 55 14.11 17.04 20.15
C MET A 55 12.87 16.92 19.26
N ALA A 56 12.98 17.38 18.03
CA ALA A 56 11.93 17.28 17.02
C ALA A 56 12.45 16.49 15.83
N GLY A 57 11.59 15.66 15.24
CA GLY A 57 11.93 14.90 14.06
C GLY A 57 10.74 14.17 13.47
N ASN A 58 10.93 13.74 12.24
CA ASN A 58 9.95 12.98 11.49
C ASN A 58 10.05 11.48 11.82
N PRO A 59 8.94 10.73 11.73
CA PRO A 59 8.93 9.28 11.99
C PRO A 59 9.73 8.46 10.96
N TYR A 60 10.11 9.07 9.83
CA TYR A 60 10.83 8.43 8.73
C TYR A 60 12.05 9.25 8.34
N THR A 61 13.11 8.55 7.91
CA THR A 61 14.31 9.17 7.34
C THR A 61 14.06 9.64 5.89
N GLU A 62 15.02 10.37 5.32
CA GLU A 62 15.01 10.74 3.88
C GLU A 62 14.92 9.52 2.95
N SER A 63 15.45 8.38 3.39
CA SER A 63 15.42 7.12 2.65
C SER A 63 14.07 6.39 2.77
N GLY A 64 13.17 6.85 3.64
CA GLY A 64 11.87 6.25 3.91
C GLY A 64 11.88 5.18 5.00
N ASP A 65 13.03 4.91 5.62
CA ASP A 65 13.15 3.96 6.73
C ASP A 65 12.53 4.54 8.00
N VAL A 66 11.96 3.66 8.84
CA VAL A 66 11.42 4.05 10.15
C VAL A 66 12.56 4.53 11.04
N PHE A 67 12.49 5.79 11.46
CA PHE A 67 13.45 6.35 12.40
C PHE A 67 13.17 5.81 13.81
N LYS A 68 14.21 5.29 14.47
CA LYS A 68 14.11 4.75 15.83
C LYS A 68 14.90 5.61 16.81
N ILE A 69 14.19 6.17 17.77
CA ILE A 69 14.80 6.85 18.91
C ILE A 69 15.38 5.78 19.85
N PRO A 70 16.61 5.93 20.38
CA PRO A 70 17.17 4.98 21.33
C PRO A 70 16.24 4.78 22.55
N ASP A 71 15.88 3.54 22.85
CA ASP A 71 14.91 3.20 23.92
C ASP A 71 15.25 3.84 25.27
N MET A 72 16.54 3.90 25.62
CA MET A 72 16.97 4.52 26.87
C MET A 72 16.67 6.02 26.93
N LEU A 73 16.70 6.71 25.79
CA LEU A 73 16.36 8.12 25.69
C LEU A 73 14.84 8.30 25.68
N ALA A 74 14.14 7.47 24.89
CA ALA A 74 12.68 7.50 24.78
C ALA A 74 11.99 7.29 26.14
N ASN A 75 12.43 6.31 26.93
CA ASN A 75 11.88 6.02 28.25
C ASN A 75 12.15 7.11 29.31
N ARG A 76 13.00 8.10 29.00
CA ARG A 76 13.42 9.17 29.92
C ARG A 76 13.02 10.57 29.45
N ALA A 77 12.36 10.65 28.30
CA ALA A 77 11.89 11.90 27.71
C ALA A 77 10.36 11.90 27.66
N ASP A 78 9.77 13.09 27.79
CA ASP A 78 8.36 13.27 27.49
C ASP A 78 8.19 13.26 25.97
N ILE A 79 7.55 12.22 25.44
CA ILE A 79 7.32 12.05 23.99
C ILE A 79 5.92 12.55 23.65
N TYR A 80 5.87 13.49 22.72
CA TYR A 80 4.63 14.01 22.16
C TYR A 80 4.57 13.67 20.67
N ASN A 81 3.58 12.88 20.28
CA ASN A 81 3.25 12.72 18.87
C ASN A 81 2.31 13.87 18.47
N LEU A 82 2.82 14.79 17.67
CA LEU A 82 2.03 15.95 17.22
C LEU A 82 0.79 15.52 16.44
N GLY A 83 0.81 14.36 15.77
CA GLY A 83 -0.36 13.80 15.08
C GLY A 83 -1.54 13.50 16.01
N ASP A 84 -1.25 13.02 17.22
CA ASP A 84 -2.28 12.61 18.20
C ASP A 84 -2.89 13.83 18.93
N ILE A 85 -2.19 14.97 18.92
CA ILE A 85 -2.58 16.22 19.60
C ILE A 85 -3.44 17.12 18.69
N LEU A 86 -3.63 16.75 17.42
CA LEU A 86 -4.40 17.53 16.45
C LEU A 86 -5.92 17.47 16.65
N SER A 87 -6.43 16.54 17.47
CA SER A 87 -7.88 16.38 17.67
C SER A 87 -8.49 17.66 18.27
N GLY A 88 -9.45 18.25 17.53
CA GLY A 88 -10.11 19.50 17.90
C GLY A 88 -9.29 20.77 17.62
N ARG A 89 -8.15 20.65 16.94
CA ARG A 89 -7.27 21.77 16.53
C ARG A 89 -7.01 21.80 15.02
N GLU A 90 -7.81 21.09 14.24
CA GLU A 90 -7.63 20.91 12.80
C GLU A 90 -7.67 22.26 12.05
N GLU A 91 -8.60 23.14 12.44
CA GLU A 91 -8.72 24.46 11.81
C GLU A 91 -7.52 25.36 12.11
N VAL A 92 -7.00 25.33 13.34
CA VAL A 92 -5.83 26.11 13.76
C VAL A 92 -4.59 25.59 13.04
N PHE A 93 -4.44 24.26 12.95
CA PHE A 93 -3.37 23.64 12.20
C PHE A 93 -3.44 24.00 10.72
N ALA A 94 -4.62 23.93 10.09
CA ALA A 94 -4.78 24.36 8.71
C ALA A 94 -4.35 25.83 8.57
N LEU A 95 -4.89 26.72 9.39
CA LEU A 95 -4.61 28.16 9.35
C LEU A 95 -3.12 28.50 9.44
N SER A 96 -2.35 27.73 10.22
CA SER A 96 -0.89 27.91 10.32
C SER A 96 -0.17 27.83 8.96
N TYR A 97 -0.71 27.09 7.98
CA TYR A 97 -0.14 27.04 6.62
C TYR A 97 -0.30 28.38 5.88
N ILE A 98 -1.39 29.09 6.12
CA ILE A 98 -1.62 30.43 5.54
C ILE A 98 -0.76 31.46 6.25
N GLU A 99 -0.69 31.40 7.59
CA GLU A 99 0.16 32.27 8.39
C GLU A 99 1.63 32.17 7.96
N ASN A 100 2.13 30.95 7.77
CA ASN A 100 3.50 30.73 7.32
C ASN A 100 3.75 31.21 5.89
N ALA A 101 2.73 31.18 5.03
CA ALA A 101 2.81 31.58 3.64
C ALA A 101 2.65 33.09 3.41
N LEU A 102 2.29 33.88 4.43
CA LEU A 102 2.06 35.33 4.30
C LEU A 102 3.27 36.02 3.66
N THR A 103 4.47 35.76 4.17
CA THR A 103 5.70 36.41 3.68
C THR A 103 6.15 35.92 2.31
N SER A 104 5.63 34.79 1.83
CA SER A 104 5.97 34.21 0.54
C SER A 104 5.19 34.81 -0.62
N ASN A 105 4.01 35.40 -0.36
CA ASN A 105 3.21 36.03 -1.40
C ASN A 105 3.32 37.56 -1.34
N PRO A 106 3.67 38.27 -2.43
CA PRO A 106 3.83 39.73 -2.41
C PRO A 106 2.61 40.52 -1.95
N VAL A 107 1.38 40.04 -2.23
CA VAL A 107 0.13 40.68 -1.81
C VAL A 107 -0.10 40.52 -0.31
N LEU A 108 0.30 39.38 0.25
CA LEU A 108 0.08 39.04 1.66
C LEU A 108 1.24 39.44 2.57
N ALA A 109 2.45 39.60 2.03
CA ALA A 109 3.65 39.91 2.81
C ALA A 109 3.50 41.15 3.72
N PRO A 110 2.81 42.24 3.32
CA PRO A 110 2.55 43.36 4.21
C PRO A 110 1.72 43.01 5.46
N LEU A 111 0.93 41.93 5.43
CA LEU A 111 0.13 41.49 6.57
C LEU A 111 1.00 40.94 7.71
N ALA A 112 2.18 40.39 7.42
CA ALA A 112 3.05 39.79 8.41
C ALA A 112 3.60 40.78 9.44
N THR A 113 3.60 42.08 9.13
CA THR A 113 4.02 43.16 10.02
C THR A 113 2.84 43.96 10.59
N ARG A 114 1.60 43.60 10.23
CA ARG A 114 0.36 44.21 10.70
C ARG A 114 -0.25 43.36 11.82
N GLU A 115 -1.39 43.80 12.33
CA GLU A 115 -2.15 43.10 13.38
C GLU A 115 -2.66 41.74 12.85
N MET A 116 -2.24 40.64 13.48
CA MET A 116 -2.63 39.28 13.06
C MET A 116 -4.15 39.05 13.10
N GLU A 117 -4.87 39.78 13.94
CA GLU A 117 -6.33 39.73 14.00
C GLU A 117 -6.99 40.10 12.66
N ASP A 118 -6.38 41.02 11.90
CA ASP A 118 -6.88 41.39 10.57
C ASP A 118 -6.70 40.23 9.58
N VAL A 119 -5.62 39.45 9.69
CA VAL A 119 -5.42 38.24 8.86
C VAL A 119 -6.58 37.27 9.06
N TYR A 120 -6.98 37.02 10.31
CA TYR A 120 -8.10 36.13 10.61
C TYR A 120 -9.42 36.64 10.04
N LYS A 121 -9.68 37.94 10.14
CA LYS A 121 -10.87 38.57 9.53
C LYS A 121 -10.85 38.46 8.00
N LEU A 122 -9.70 38.71 7.37
CA LEU A 122 -9.52 38.61 5.92
C LEU A 122 -9.67 37.16 5.42
N VAL A 123 -9.21 36.17 6.17
CA VAL A 123 -9.44 34.74 5.88
C VAL A 123 -10.93 34.39 5.97
N ARG A 124 -11.65 34.90 6.97
CA ARG A 124 -13.12 34.74 7.08
C ARG A 124 -13.85 35.38 5.90
N MET A 125 -13.46 36.59 5.51
CA MET A 125 -13.98 37.25 4.30
C MET A 125 -13.72 36.42 3.03
N ALA A 126 -12.54 35.82 2.91
CA ALA A 126 -12.18 34.92 1.81
C ALA A 126 -13.07 33.67 1.77
N ARG A 127 -13.44 33.12 2.93
CA ARG A 127 -14.39 32.00 3.07
C ARG A 127 -15.84 32.36 2.78
N GLY A 128 -16.14 33.64 2.53
CA GLY A 128 -17.47 34.13 2.16
C GLY A 128 -18.27 34.68 3.33
N GLU A 129 -17.66 34.83 4.52
CA GLU A 129 -18.31 35.51 5.64
C GLU A 129 -18.42 37.02 5.36
N ASP A 130 -19.56 37.60 5.73
CA ASP A 130 -19.78 39.04 5.65
C ASP A 130 -19.17 39.72 6.89
N VAL A 131 -17.92 40.17 6.73
CA VAL A 131 -17.20 40.93 7.76
C VAL A 131 -17.14 42.39 7.29
N PRO A 132 -17.66 43.35 8.08
CA PRO A 132 -17.55 44.77 7.76
C PRO A 132 -16.10 45.23 7.67
N HIS A 133 -15.77 46.05 6.67
CA HIS A 133 -14.40 46.60 6.51
C HIS A 133 -13.98 47.46 7.70
N SER A 134 -14.95 48.04 8.44
CA SER A 134 -14.72 48.82 9.65
C SER A 134 -14.18 48.01 10.84
N GLU A 135 -14.25 46.68 10.79
CA GLU A 135 -13.69 45.81 11.84
C GLU A 135 -12.18 45.56 11.66
N LEU A 136 -11.62 45.90 10.49
CA LEU A 136 -10.18 45.81 10.23
C LEU A 136 -9.47 46.96 10.96
N LYS A 137 -8.38 46.64 11.67
CA LYS A 137 -7.59 47.63 12.43
C LYS A 137 -6.76 48.51 11.49
N HIS A 138 -6.20 47.93 10.44
CA HIS A 138 -5.50 48.68 9.42
C HIS A 138 -6.48 49.26 8.39
N ASN A 139 -6.17 50.44 7.86
CA ASN A 139 -7.02 51.13 6.89
C ASN A 139 -6.75 50.63 5.46
N TYR A 140 -7.21 49.42 5.16
CA TYR A 140 -7.10 48.83 3.82
C TYR A 140 -8.01 49.56 2.83
N SER A 141 -7.51 49.81 1.61
CA SER A 141 -8.39 50.24 0.52
C SER A 141 -9.32 49.09 0.09
N ALA A 142 -10.51 49.41 -0.42
CA ALA A 142 -11.43 48.38 -0.92
C ALA A 142 -10.80 47.50 -2.02
N THR A 143 -9.94 48.08 -2.86
CA THR A 143 -9.16 47.37 -3.88
C THR A 143 -8.14 46.41 -3.25
N GLU A 144 -7.43 46.84 -2.20
CA GLU A 144 -6.48 46.00 -1.47
C GLU A 144 -7.18 44.83 -0.77
N VAL A 145 -8.32 45.07 -0.11
CA VAL A 145 -9.13 44.00 0.51
C VAL A 145 -9.57 42.98 -0.53
N SER A 146 -10.07 43.44 -1.69
CA SER A 146 -10.51 42.55 -2.77
C SER A 146 -9.36 41.69 -3.31
N GLU A 147 -8.18 42.27 -3.47
CA GLU A 147 -7.01 41.56 -3.95
C GLU A 147 -6.53 40.51 -2.94
N ILE A 148 -6.37 40.90 -1.67
CA ILE A 148 -6.00 40.00 -0.56
C ILE A 148 -7.00 38.85 -0.45
N LYS A 149 -8.31 39.16 -0.46
CA LYS A 149 -9.38 38.17 -0.41
C LYS A 149 -9.23 37.13 -1.53
N THR A 150 -9.00 37.59 -2.75
CA THR A 150 -8.87 36.72 -3.93
C THR A 150 -7.65 35.80 -3.81
N VAL A 151 -6.51 36.34 -3.35
CA VAL A 151 -5.31 35.52 -3.10
C VAL A 151 -5.56 34.50 -1.98
N LEU A 152 -6.16 34.90 -0.86
CA LEU A 152 -6.47 34.01 0.26
C LEU A 152 -7.45 32.89 -0.14
N GLN A 153 -8.42 33.16 -1.02
CA GLN A 153 -9.31 32.15 -1.58
C GLN A 153 -8.53 31.07 -2.33
N LYS A 154 -7.60 31.49 -3.19
CA LYS A 154 -6.74 30.57 -3.95
C LYS A 154 -5.80 29.80 -3.03
N LEU A 155 -5.19 30.46 -2.05
CA LEU A 155 -4.34 29.81 -1.07
C LEU A 155 -5.10 28.83 -0.18
N THR A 156 -6.38 29.07 0.11
CA THR A 156 -7.23 28.09 0.82
C THR A 156 -7.40 26.82 -0.01
N ARG A 157 -7.55 26.94 -1.34
CA ARG A 157 -7.56 25.79 -2.24
C ARG A 157 -6.21 25.05 -2.24
N VAL A 158 -5.09 25.76 -2.37
CA VAL A 158 -3.74 25.16 -2.30
C VAL A 158 -3.52 24.45 -0.96
N GLN A 159 -3.86 25.11 0.15
CA GLN A 159 -3.80 24.56 1.51
C GLN A 159 -4.60 23.25 1.61
N SER A 160 -5.82 23.20 1.08
CA SER A 160 -6.64 21.98 1.10
C SER A 160 -5.94 20.80 0.42
N VAL A 161 -5.23 21.06 -0.69
CA VAL A 161 -4.46 20.05 -1.41
C VAL A 161 -3.24 19.62 -0.61
N VAL A 162 -2.45 20.59 -0.11
CA VAL A 162 -1.25 20.31 0.70
C VAL A 162 -1.60 19.47 1.93
N LEU A 163 -2.68 19.81 2.65
CA LEU A 163 -3.13 19.06 3.82
C LEU A 163 -3.54 17.62 3.46
N ARG A 164 -4.27 17.42 2.35
CA ARG A 164 -4.64 16.08 1.89
C ARG A 164 -3.43 15.25 1.50
N VAL A 165 -2.45 15.84 0.82
CA VAL A 165 -1.18 15.18 0.48
C VAL A 165 -0.43 14.80 1.75
N ASN A 166 -0.38 15.69 2.75
CA ASN A 166 0.25 15.39 4.04
C ASN A 166 -0.43 14.23 4.77
N GLN A 167 -1.76 14.23 4.82
CA GLN A 167 -2.54 13.14 5.41
C GLN A 167 -2.27 11.81 4.71
N GLN A 168 -2.27 11.80 3.37
CA GLN A 168 -1.98 10.60 2.59
C GLN A 168 -0.54 10.12 2.78
N TYR A 169 0.43 11.05 2.89
CA TYR A 169 1.83 10.72 3.19
C TYR A 169 1.95 10.03 4.54
N ILE A 170 1.34 10.58 5.60
CA ILE A 170 1.36 10.00 6.95
C ILE A 170 0.65 8.65 6.98
N ALA A 171 -0.52 8.53 6.34
CA ALA A 171 -1.27 7.28 6.25
C ALA A 171 -0.48 6.20 5.50
N SER A 172 0.14 6.57 4.38
CA SER A 172 0.99 5.68 3.61
C SER A 172 2.22 5.24 4.42
N ALA A 173 2.90 6.16 5.09
CA ALA A 173 4.13 5.85 5.81
C ALA A 173 3.85 4.97 7.04
N SER A 174 2.72 5.16 7.73
CA SER A 174 2.30 4.36 8.89
C SER A 174 1.81 2.95 8.54
N GLN A 175 1.58 2.65 7.26
CA GLN A 175 1.19 1.32 6.81
C GLN A 175 2.42 0.41 6.63
N ALA A 176 2.40 -0.75 7.27
CA ALA A 176 3.45 -1.76 7.08
C ALA A 176 3.37 -2.38 5.67
N ASP A 177 4.53 -2.59 5.06
CA ASP A 177 4.66 -3.08 3.67
C ASP A 177 3.95 -4.42 3.43
N ALA A 178 3.89 -5.29 4.43
CA ALA A 178 3.22 -6.59 4.35
C ALA A 178 1.70 -6.48 4.13
N PHE A 179 1.07 -5.37 4.51
CA PHE A 179 -0.38 -5.17 4.44
C PHE A 179 -0.79 -4.07 3.44
N ARG A 180 0.13 -3.64 2.57
CA ARG A 180 -0.15 -2.63 1.54
C ARG A 180 -0.98 -3.22 0.40
N ASN A 181 -2.01 -2.51 -0.04
CA ASN A 181 -2.78 -2.91 -1.23
C ASN A 181 -2.41 -2.09 -2.48
N GLU A 182 -1.56 -1.08 -2.30
CA GLU A 182 -1.08 -0.15 -3.31
C GLU A 182 0.37 0.27 -3.02
N PRO A 183 1.12 0.75 -4.02
CA PRO A 183 2.47 1.27 -3.82
C PRO A 183 2.55 2.38 -2.77
N PRO A 184 3.72 2.56 -2.10
CA PRO A 184 3.89 3.61 -1.11
C PRO A 184 3.79 5.01 -1.74
N PHE A 185 2.93 5.84 -1.16
CA PHE A 185 2.87 7.28 -1.43
C PHE A 185 3.95 8.01 -0.62
N LYS A 186 4.76 8.82 -1.32
CA LYS A 186 5.98 9.50 -0.86
C LYS A 186 5.94 11.02 -1.06
N LEU A 187 5.00 11.54 -1.86
CA LEU A 187 4.85 13.00 -2.01
C LEU A 187 4.42 13.64 -0.68
N GLN A 188 5.06 14.75 -0.32
CA GLN A 188 4.86 15.41 0.97
C GLN A 188 4.04 16.70 0.83
N GLY A 189 3.24 16.99 1.86
CA GLY A 189 2.45 18.21 2.01
C GLY A 189 2.97 19.08 3.15
N SER A 190 4.06 19.82 2.91
CA SER A 190 4.72 20.64 3.94
C SER A 190 4.45 22.14 3.81
N TYR A 191 4.78 22.91 4.85
CA TYR A 191 4.82 24.38 4.78
C TYR A 191 5.72 24.87 3.64
N ARG A 192 6.84 24.19 3.38
CA ARG A 192 7.72 24.51 2.25
C ARG A 192 7.01 24.39 0.90
N ASN A 193 6.19 23.33 0.73
CA ASN A 193 5.41 23.16 -0.49
C ASN A 193 4.37 24.27 -0.64
N MET A 194 3.69 24.62 0.45
CA MET A 194 2.74 25.74 0.48
C MET A 194 3.40 27.06 0.10
N ASN A 195 4.55 27.39 0.70
CA ASN A 195 5.27 28.64 0.45
C ASN A 195 5.74 28.77 -1.01
N LYS A 196 6.34 27.70 -1.57
CA LYS A 196 6.75 27.66 -2.98
C LYS A 196 5.59 27.89 -3.95
N MET A 197 4.41 27.35 -3.63
CA MET A 197 3.21 27.56 -4.45
C MET A 197 2.64 28.97 -4.23
N ALA A 198 2.62 29.46 -3.00
CA ALA A 198 2.12 30.79 -2.65
C ALA A 198 2.89 31.92 -3.34
N GLU A 199 4.20 31.77 -3.54
CA GLU A 199 5.04 32.70 -4.32
C GLU A 199 4.52 32.95 -5.74
N LYS A 200 3.87 31.95 -6.34
CA LYS A 200 3.41 31.96 -7.74
C LYS A 200 1.93 32.29 -7.90
N VAL A 201 1.18 32.36 -6.80
CA VAL A 201 -0.26 32.66 -6.82
C VAL A 201 -0.48 34.15 -6.99
N VAL A 202 -1.30 34.52 -7.98
CA VAL A 202 -1.70 35.90 -8.25
C VAL A 202 -3.22 36.03 -8.23
N SER A 203 -3.71 37.23 -7.94
CA SER A 203 -5.14 37.53 -7.81
C SER A 203 -5.94 37.26 -9.10
N VAL A 204 -5.33 37.53 -10.26
CA VAL A 204 -5.97 37.37 -11.59
C VAL A 204 -6.05 35.92 -12.10
N MET A 205 -5.40 34.97 -11.42
CA MET A 205 -5.34 33.57 -11.84
C MET A 205 -6.72 32.93 -11.86
N ASN A 206 -7.07 32.15 -12.87
CA ASN A 206 -8.32 31.38 -12.89
C ASN A 206 -8.16 30.01 -12.20
N ASP A 207 -9.26 29.28 -12.04
CA ASP A 207 -9.25 27.99 -11.32
C ASP A 207 -8.42 26.93 -12.06
N ALA A 208 -8.44 26.90 -13.40
CA ALA A 208 -7.67 25.95 -14.18
C ALA A 208 -6.16 26.22 -14.09
N GLU A 209 -5.75 27.49 -14.10
CA GLU A 209 -4.36 27.90 -13.89
C GLU A 209 -3.88 27.56 -12.48
N LEU A 210 -4.73 27.71 -11.46
CA LEU A 210 -4.41 27.34 -10.09
C LEU A 210 -4.20 25.82 -9.95
N GLU A 211 -5.09 25.01 -10.53
CA GLU A 211 -4.95 23.55 -10.53
C GLU A 211 -3.72 23.09 -11.32
N ALA A 212 -3.39 23.78 -12.43
CA ALA A 212 -2.17 23.52 -13.20
C ALA A 212 -0.91 23.83 -12.36
N LEU A 213 -0.88 24.98 -11.66
CA LEU A 213 0.22 25.35 -10.76
C LEU A 213 0.45 24.30 -9.68
N ILE A 214 -0.63 23.80 -9.06
CA ILE A 214 -0.56 22.75 -8.04
C ILE A 214 -0.01 21.45 -8.64
N ARG A 215 -0.52 21.04 -9.82
CA ARG A 215 -0.06 19.83 -10.50
C ARG A 215 1.41 19.91 -10.87
N ASP A 216 1.84 21.01 -11.48
CA ASP A 216 3.23 21.22 -11.92
C ASP A 216 4.20 21.21 -10.73
N HIS A 217 3.77 21.78 -9.59
CA HIS A 217 4.54 21.71 -8.35
C HIS A 217 4.79 20.26 -7.93
N TYR A 218 3.76 19.42 -7.88
CA TYR A 218 3.93 18.02 -7.48
C TYR A 218 4.60 17.14 -8.54
N VAL A 219 4.47 17.47 -9.83
CA VAL A 219 5.29 16.84 -10.89
C VAL A 219 6.76 17.11 -10.64
N GLY A 220 7.12 18.35 -10.29
CA GLY A 220 8.49 18.70 -9.90
C GLY A 220 8.99 17.96 -8.66
N GLU A 221 8.17 17.86 -7.61
CA GLU A 221 8.55 17.12 -6.40
C GLU A 221 8.66 15.60 -6.69
N ALA A 222 7.79 15.04 -7.56
CA ALA A 222 7.84 13.62 -7.95
C ALA A 222 9.14 13.25 -8.70
N GLN A 223 9.69 14.17 -9.51
CA GLN A 223 10.96 13.94 -10.22
C GLN A 223 12.13 13.68 -9.26
N THR A 224 12.08 14.23 -8.04
CA THR A 224 13.13 14.03 -7.03
C THR A 224 13.10 12.63 -6.40
N LEU A 225 12.00 11.88 -6.55
CA LEU A 225 11.85 10.55 -5.98
C LEU A 225 12.73 9.50 -6.67
N THR A 226 13.29 9.79 -7.87
CA THR A 226 14.06 8.91 -8.76
C THR A 226 13.31 7.67 -9.25
N THR A 227 12.78 6.88 -8.32
CA THR A 227 11.92 5.72 -8.54
C THR A 227 10.55 5.99 -7.94
N GLY A 228 9.53 5.53 -8.66
CA GLY A 228 8.16 5.58 -8.20
C GLY A 228 7.43 6.92 -8.36
N ALA A 229 7.91 7.77 -9.26
CA ALA A 229 7.24 9.01 -9.62
C ALA A 229 5.86 8.76 -10.26
N GLU A 230 5.72 7.72 -11.09
CA GLU A 230 4.48 7.39 -11.78
C GLU A 230 3.36 7.04 -10.79
N GLU A 231 3.57 6.05 -9.92
CA GLU A 231 2.56 5.65 -8.92
C GLU A 231 2.18 6.80 -7.97
N ASN A 232 3.13 7.67 -7.63
CA ASN A 232 2.90 8.81 -6.76
C ASN A 232 2.02 9.88 -7.43
N LEU A 233 2.26 10.18 -8.71
CA LEU A 233 1.45 11.12 -9.46
C LEU A 233 0.05 10.57 -9.77
N LEU A 234 -0.05 9.27 -10.06
CA LEU A 234 -1.34 8.60 -10.20
C LEU A 234 -2.11 8.66 -8.88
N LYS A 235 -1.51 8.27 -7.76
CA LYS A 235 -2.16 8.35 -6.44
C LYS A 235 -2.56 9.78 -6.08
N LEU A 236 -1.76 10.78 -6.44
CA LEU A 236 -2.11 12.19 -6.27
C LEU A 236 -3.36 12.57 -7.09
N ALA A 237 -3.44 12.15 -8.36
CA ALA A 237 -4.60 12.41 -9.19
C ALA A 237 -5.88 11.74 -8.64
N GLU A 238 -5.76 10.52 -8.10
CA GLU A 238 -6.86 9.81 -7.40
C GLU A 238 -7.30 10.61 -6.18
N LEU A 239 -6.33 11.01 -5.34
CA LEU A 239 -6.57 11.80 -4.14
C LEU A 239 -7.30 13.09 -4.50
N LEU A 240 -6.88 13.79 -5.55
CA LEU A 240 -7.50 15.05 -5.94
C LEU A 240 -8.85 14.90 -6.66
N GLY A 241 -9.28 13.68 -6.99
CA GLY A 241 -10.49 13.42 -7.76
C GLY A 241 -10.39 13.94 -9.21
N ALA A 242 -9.16 14.08 -9.71
CA ALA A 242 -8.84 14.69 -11.00
C ALA A 242 -8.20 13.69 -11.98
N MET A 243 -8.45 12.40 -11.78
CA MET A 243 -7.99 11.33 -12.67
C MET A 243 -8.71 11.35 -14.02
N LYS A 244 -7.93 11.28 -15.09
CA LYS A 244 -8.44 10.96 -16.42
C LYS A 244 -8.74 9.45 -16.53
N PRO A 245 -9.62 9.03 -17.45
CA PRO A 245 -9.91 7.60 -17.67
C PRO A 245 -8.67 6.75 -17.97
N GLU A 246 -7.70 7.32 -18.70
CA GLU A 246 -6.42 6.66 -19.01
C GLU A 246 -5.55 6.49 -17.77
N GLU A 247 -5.48 7.52 -16.91
CA GLU A 247 -4.75 7.50 -15.64
C GLU A 247 -5.38 6.50 -14.67
N GLN A 248 -6.72 6.43 -14.62
CA GLN A 248 -7.43 5.46 -13.79
C GLN A 248 -7.08 4.02 -14.20
N ARG A 249 -7.16 3.72 -15.51
CA ARG A 249 -6.79 2.40 -16.03
C ARG A 249 -5.33 2.07 -15.69
N ARG A 250 -4.42 3.02 -15.89
CA ARG A 250 -3.00 2.85 -15.57
C ARG A 250 -2.78 2.62 -14.08
N TRP A 251 -3.51 3.32 -13.23
CA TRP A 251 -3.45 3.15 -11.78
C TRP A 251 -3.91 1.77 -11.33
N ASP A 252 -4.99 1.25 -11.93
CA ASP A 252 -5.48 -0.09 -11.64
C ASP A 252 -4.50 -1.18 -12.09
N GLU A 253 -3.83 -0.99 -13.23
CA GLU A 253 -2.74 -1.87 -13.70
C GLU A 253 -1.55 -1.87 -12.71
N VAL A 254 -1.15 -0.69 -12.23
CA VAL A 254 -0.06 -0.52 -11.25
C VAL A 254 -0.40 -1.19 -9.91
N LYS A 255 -1.62 -0.99 -9.38
CA LYS A 255 -2.08 -1.66 -8.15
C LYS A 255 -2.10 -3.17 -8.31
N ALA A 256 -2.60 -3.69 -9.43
CA ALA A 256 -2.63 -5.12 -9.69
C ALA A 256 -1.21 -5.72 -9.79
N ALA A 257 -0.28 -5.02 -10.44
CA ALA A 257 1.12 -5.43 -10.52
C ALA A 257 1.79 -5.43 -9.14
N PHE A 258 1.54 -4.40 -8.33
CA PHE A 258 2.06 -4.30 -6.97
C PHE A 258 1.58 -5.47 -6.09
N GLN A 259 0.27 -5.76 -6.09
CA GLN A 259 -0.29 -6.87 -5.32
C GLN A 259 0.25 -8.24 -5.78
N ARG A 260 0.45 -8.44 -7.08
CA ARG A 260 1.09 -9.67 -7.59
C ARG A 260 2.53 -9.79 -7.05
N SER A 261 3.31 -8.72 -7.13
CA SER A 261 4.68 -8.68 -6.60
C SER A 261 4.72 -8.98 -5.10
N GLN A 262 3.79 -8.41 -4.33
CA GLN A 262 3.69 -8.63 -2.88
C GLN A 262 3.33 -10.09 -2.53
N ARG A 263 2.43 -10.72 -3.29
CA ARG A 263 2.05 -12.14 -3.09
C ARG A 263 3.18 -13.12 -3.40
N ILE A 264 4.04 -12.80 -4.35
CA ILE A 264 5.20 -13.62 -4.72
C ILE A 264 6.34 -13.47 -3.68
N GLY A 265 6.20 -12.52 -2.74
CA GLY A 265 7.25 -12.09 -1.84
C GLY A 265 8.13 -11.09 -2.59
N GLY A 266 8.26 -9.87 -2.04
CA GLY A 266 9.07 -8.80 -2.62
C GLY A 266 10.51 -9.24 -2.93
N GLY A 267 11.25 -8.44 -3.70
CA GLY A 267 12.54 -8.82 -4.33
C GLY A 267 13.65 -9.41 -3.44
N ASP A 268 13.47 -9.44 -2.12
CA ASP A 268 14.36 -10.02 -1.10
C ASP A 268 13.86 -11.37 -0.52
N ALA A 269 12.77 -11.93 -1.05
CA ALA A 269 12.16 -13.14 -0.51
C ALA A 269 12.99 -14.41 -0.83
N ASP A 270 13.27 -15.19 0.23
CA ASP A 270 13.89 -16.51 0.17
C ASP A 270 13.21 -17.36 -0.91
N PRO A 271 13.95 -18.05 -1.80
CA PRO A 271 13.36 -18.87 -2.85
C PRO A 271 12.27 -19.88 -2.40
N VAL A 272 12.27 -20.30 -1.13
CA VAL A 272 11.16 -21.07 -0.53
C VAL A 272 9.84 -20.28 -0.54
N THR A 273 9.86 -19.00 -0.20
CA THR A 273 8.69 -18.09 -0.23
C THR A 273 8.17 -17.87 -1.65
N ARG A 274 9.07 -17.83 -2.64
CA ARG A 274 8.69 -17.75 -4.06
C ARG A 274 7.98 -19.02 -4.55
N VAL A 275 8.44 -20.19 -4.12
CA VAL A 275 7.76 -21.48 -4.43
C VAL A 275 6.38 -21.53 -3.77
N VAL A 276 6.23 -21.04 -2.54
CA VAL A 276 4.93 -20.97 -1.86
C VAL A 276 3.95 -20.02 -2.56
N GLY A 277 4.39 -18.85 -3.03
CA GLY A 277 3.54 -17.93 -3.81
C GLY A 277 3.07 -18.53 -5.15
N GLN A 278 3.92 -19.35 -5.79
CA GLN A 278 3.55 -20.10 -6.99
C GLN A 278 2.52 -21.21 -6.67
N LEU A 279 2.62 -21.88 -5.52
CA LEU A 279 1.62 -22.87 -5.08
C LEU A 279 0.25 -22.23 -4.77
N ASP A 280 0.20 -21.03 -4.18
CA ASP A 280 -1.04 -20.27 -3.98
C ASP A 280 -1.70 -19.89 -5.33
N THR A 281 -0.87 -19.47 -6.29
CA THR A 281 -1.32 -19.19 -7.66
C THR A 281 -1.89 -20.45 -8.33
N LEU A 282 -1.26 -21.61 -8.16
CA LEU A 282 -1.81 -22.89 -8.63
C LEU A 282 -3.15 -23.22 -7.99
N GLY A 283 -3.31 -22.99 -6.68
CA GLY A 283 -4.59 -23.15 -5.98
C GLY A 283 -5.70 -22.27 -6.57
N SER A 284 -5.39 -21.01 -6.87
CA SER A 284 -6.35 -20.07 -7.47
C SER A 284 -6.78 -20.48 -8.90
N GLN A 285 -5.85 -21.00 -9.71
CA GLN A 285 -6.15 -21.49 -11.05
C GLN A 285 -6.99 -22.77 -11.02
N LEU A 286 -6.73 -23.66 -10.06
CA LEU A 286 -7.54 -24.86 -9.85
C LEU A 286 -8.98 -24.52 -9.41
N GLY A 287 -9.15 -23.52 -8.54
CA GLY A 287 -10.46 -22.98 -8.19
C GLY A 287 -11.20 -22.36 -9.39
N GLY A 288 -10.47 -21.66 -10.26
CA GLY A 288 -11.01 -21.14 -11.52
C GLY A 288 -11.45 -22.23 -12.50
N ILE A 289 -10.71 -23.34 -12.59
CA ILE A 289 -11.10 -24.52 -13.40
C ILE A 289 -12.40 -25.13 -12.88
N GLN A 290 -12.56 -25.26 -11.56
CA GLN A 290 -13.81 -25.76 -10.97
C GLN A 290 -15.01 -24.88 -11.36
N GLN A 291 -14.86 -23.56 -11.24
CA GLN A 291 -15.91 -22.61 -11.58
C GLN A 291 -16.23 -22.61 -13.09
N ALA A 292 -15.21 -22.74 -13.94
CA ALA A 292 -15.33 -22.84 -15.39
C ALA A 292 -15.96 -24.16 -15.87
N LEU A 293 -15.74 -25.26 -15.13
CA LEU A 293 -16.40 -26.56 -15.34
C LEU A 293 -17.87 -26.52 -14.95
N GLU A 294 -18.22 -25.76 -13.91
CA GLU A 294 -19.62 -25.51 -13.51
C GLU A 294 -20.36 -24.61 -14.51
N SER A 295 -19.65 -23.69 -15.19
CA SER A 295 -20.22 -22.78 -16.20
C SER A 295 -20.01 -23.20 -17.67
N SER A 296 -19.48 -24.41 -17.91
CA SER A 296 -19.24 -25.00 -19.24
C SER A 296 -18.51 -24.08 -20.25
N SER A 297 -17.63 -23.20 -19.78
CA SER A 297 -16.88 -22.25 -20.62
C SER A 297 -15.61 -21.75 -19.93
N GLY A 298 -14.51 -21.61 -20.68
CA GLY A 298 -13.25 -21.02 -20.17
C GLY A 298 -12.20 -21.98 -19.60
N VAL A 299 -12.46 -23.30 -19.59
CA VAL A 299 -11.55 -24.33 -19.04
C VAL A 299 -10.16 -24.30 -19.69
N GLY A 300 -10.08 -24.14 -21.02
CA GLY A 300 -8.80 -24.10 -21.73
C GLY A 300 -7.90 -22.91 -21.37
N ALA A 301 -8.48 -21.75 -21.03
CA ALA A 301 -7.70 -20.58 -20.64
C ALA A 301 -7.05 -20.77 -19.26
N HIS A 302 -7.78 -21.38 -18.32
CA HIS A 302 -7.25 -21.72 -17.00
C HIS A 302 -6.23 -22.86 -17.06
N LEU A 303 -6.39 -23.84 -17.95
CA LEU A 303 -5.39 -24.89 -18.18
C LEU A 303 -4.08 -24.34 -18.73
N THR A 304 -4.15 -23.40 -19.67
CA THR A 304 -2.97 -22.73 -20.23
C THR A 304 -2.26 -21.90 -19.15
N ALA A 305 -3.03 -21.20 -18.31
CA ALA A 305 -2.48 -20.45 -17.17
C ALA A 305 -1.81 -21.39 -16.16
N LEU A 306 -2.47 -22.50 -15.82
CA LEU A 306 -1.94 -23.53 -14.92
C LEU A 306 -0.62 -24.12 -15.44
N GLN A 307 -0.54 -24.47 -16.73
CA GLN A 307 0.69 -24.96 -17.36
C GLN A 307 1.85 -23.98 -17.22
N THR A 308 1.57 -22.69 -17.41
CA THR A 308 2.57 -21.62 -17.33
C THR A 308 3.09 -21.50 -15.90
N THR A 309 2.20 -21.45 -14.91
CA THR A 309 2.55 -21.38 -13.49
C THR A 309 3.37 -22.61 -13.03
N ILE A 310 3.00 -23.82 -13.45
CA ILE A 310 3.76 -25.04 -13.11
C ILE A 310 5.17 -25.00 -13.72
N ARG A 311 5.30 -24.51 -14.97
CA ARG A 311 6.60 -24.40 -15.65
C ARG A 311 7.52 -23.41 -14.94
N GLU A 312 6.99 -22.24 -14.56
CA GLU A 312 7.74 -21.22 -13.83
C GLU A 312 8.19 -21.75 -12.46
N ALA A 313 7.29 -22.41 -11.71
CA ALA A 313 7.63 -23.05 -10.44
C ALA A 313 8.74 -24.11 -10.58
N ALA A 314 8.68 -24.95 -11.63
CA ALA A 314 9.68 -25.98 -11.91
C ALA A 314 11.05 -25.36 -12.26
N GLN A 315 11.07 -24.26 -13.01
CA GLN A 315 12.29 -23.54 -13.34
C GLN A 315 12.95 -22.94 -12.10
N ILE A 316 12.17 -22.29 -11.23
CA ILE A 316 12.68 -21.71 -9.97
C ILE A 316 13.28 -22.81 -9.08
N ALA A 317 12.56 -23.91 -8.87
CA ALA A 317 13.03 -25.03 -8.05
C ALA A 317 14.30 -25.69 -8.62
N SER A 318 14.43 -25.79 -9.95
CA SER A 318 15.62 -26.35 -10.59
C SER A 318 16.84 -25.43 -10.55
N GLN A 319 16.64 -24.11 -10.65
CA GLN A 319 17.71 -23.11 -10.48
C GLN A 319 18.24 -23.07 -9.05
N GLU A 320 17.36 -23.23 -8.06
CA GLU A 320 17.73 -23.30 -6.65
C GLU A 320 18.51 -24.59 -6.33
N ALA A 321 18.10 -25.73 -6.91
CA ALA A 321 18.85 -26.98 -6.78
C ALA A 321 20.25 -26.90 -7.42
N ALA A 322 20.41 -26.11 -8.48
CA ALA A 322 21.70 -25.92 -9.16
C ALA A 322 22.64 -24.95 -8.42
N SER A 323 22.10 -23.95 -7.72
CA SER A 323 22.90 -22.91 -7.05
C SER A 323 23.45 -23.34 -5.68
N ARG A 324 22.82 -24.30 -4.99
CA ARG A 324 23.21 -24.75 -3.64
C ARG A 324 24.21 -25.92 -3.58
N GLY A 325 24.64 -26.47 -4.72
CA GLY A 325 25.63 -27.55 -4.77
C GLY A 325 25.07 -28.93 -4.34
N ALA A 326 25.50 -29.99 -5.03
CA ALA A 326 24.87 -31.31 -5.04
C ALA A 326 24.94 -32.13 -3.73
N ALA A 327 25.46 -31.59 -2.62
CA ALA A 327 25.84 -32.40 -1.46
C ALA A 327 24.88 -32.36 -0.27
N GLU A 328 23.94 -31.42 -0.16
CA GLU A 328 23.12 -31.32 1.06
C GLU A 328 21.60 -31.23 0.87
N ASP A 329 21.05 -31.09 -0.34
CA ASP A 329 19.59 -30.91 -0.48
C ASP A 329 18.93 -31.80 -1.54
N ASN A 330 18.70 -33.06 -1.17
CA ASN A 330 17.92 -34.03 -1.95
C ASN A 330 16.46 -33.57 -2.15
N GLN A 331 15.98 -32.58 -1.38
CA GLN A 331 14.60 -32.09 -1.41
C GLN A 331 14.30 -31.12 -2.56
N ALA A 332 15.17 -30.15 -2.85
CA ALA A 332 14.96 -29.21 -3.97
C ALA A 332 15.00 -29.90 -5.34
N ALA A 333 15.92 -30.87 -5.51
CA ALA A 333 15.98 -31.71 -6.69
C ALA A 333 14.74 -32.61 -6.84
N MET A 334 14.23 -33.13 -5.72
CA MET A 334 13.00 -33.93 -5.70
C MET A 334 11.77 -33.06 -6.02
N MET A 335 11.70 -31.84 -5.49
CA MET A 335 10.66 -30.84 -5.79
C MET A 335 10.64 -30.48 -7.28
N ALA A 336 11.81 -30.16 -7.86
CA ALA A 336 11.94 -29.89 -9.29
C ALA A 336 11.51 -31.10 -10.14
N SER A 337 11.82 -32.31 -9.71
CA SER A 337 11.39 -33.56 -10.37
C SER A 337 9.85 -33.74 -10.33
N TYR A 338 9.21 -33.46 -9.19
CA TYR A 338 7.75 -33.54 -9.06
C TYR A 338 7.04 -32.47 -9.89
N LEU A 339 7.48 -31.21 -9.83
CA LEU A 339 6.91 -30.13 -10.65
C LEU A 339 7.09 -30.40 -12.14
N LYS A 340 8.21 -30.99 -12.56
CA LYS A 340 8.44 -31.42 -13.95
C LYS A 340 7.50 -32.54 -14.39
N LYS A 341 7.26 -33.55 -13.53
CA LYS A 341 6.29 -34.61 -13.80
C LYS A 341 4.86 -34.03 -13.91
N LEU A 342 4.51 -33.11 -13.01
CA LEU A 342 3.21 -32.46 -13.02
C LEU A 342 3.03 -31.61 -14.29
N HIS A 343 4.07 -30.88 -14.73
CA HIS A 343 4.05 -30.16 -16.01
C HIS A 343 3.80 -31.11 -17.20
N GLN A 344 4.52 -32.23 -17.27
CA GLN A 344 4.37 -33.22 -18.36
C GLN A 344 2.96 -33.83 -18.41
N VAL A 345 2.32 -34.01 -17.26
CA VAL A 345 0.95 -34.50 -17.18
C VAL A 345 -0.04 -33.45 -17.68
N VAL A 346 0.09 -32.20 -17.24
CA VAL A 346 -0.81 -31.11 -17.68
C VAL A 346 -0.60 -30.76 -19.15
N GLU A 347 0.62 -30.89 -19.69
CA GLU A 347 0.95 -30.76 -21.11
C GLU A 347 0.21 -31.80 -21.95
N ARG A 348 0.33 -33.09 -21.59
CA ARG A 348 -0.40 -34.19 -22.25
C ARG A 348 -1.92 -34.03 -22.17
N PHE A 349 -2.42 -33.43 -21.11
CA PHE A 349 -3.85 -33.19 -20.93
C PHE A 349 -4.38 -32.07 -21.84
N SER A 350 -3.65 -30.95 -21.93
CA SER A 350 -4.01 -29.88 -22.87
C SER A 350 -3.96 -30.34 -24.32
N ASP A 351 -2.98 -31.19 -24.68
CA ASP A 351 -2.93 -31.80 -26.02
C ASP A 351 -4.14 -32.71 -26.29
N ALA A 352 -4.61 -33.44 -25.26
CA ALA A 352 -5.79 -34.28 -25.36
C ALA A 352 -7.09 -33.48 -25.50
N GLU A 353 -7.23 -32.33 -24.82
CA GLU A 353 -8.36 -31.41 -24.99
C GLU A 353 -8.37 -30.71 -26.37
N VAL A 354 -7.19 -30.30 -26.87
CA VAL A 354 -7.06 -29.66 -28.21
C VAL A 354 -7.49 -30.61 -29.35
N THR A 355 -7.42 -31.93 -29.13
CA THR A 355 -7.83 -32.93 -30.12
C THR A 355 -9.35 -33.19 -30.13
N MET A 356 -10.10 -32.74 -29.11
CA MET A 356 -11.56 -32.98 -28.97
C MET A 356 -12.45 -31.79 -29.37
N GLN A 357 -11.98 -30.90 -30.26
CA GLN A 357 -12.83 -29.85 -30.85
C GLN A 357 -13.55 -30.30 -32.12
N ILE A 358 -14.28 -31.43 -32.10
CA ILE A 358 -15.36 -31.66 -33.08
C ILE A 358 -16.50 -32.40 -32.36
N ASN A 359 -17.63 -31.70 -32.22
CA ASN A 359 -18.93 -32.11 -31.67
C ASN A 359 -19.20 -31.95 -30.17
N ASN A 360 -20.03 -30.94 -29.93
CA ASN A 360 -20.58 -30.46 -28.67
C ASN A 360 -21.71 -31.39 -28.16
N LEU A 361 -21.33 -32.50 -27.50
CA LEU A 361 -22.22 -33.28 -26.61
C LEU A 361 -21.50 -33.54 -25.29
N PRO A 362 -22.22 -33.65 -24.15
CA PRO A 362 -21.60 -33.96 -22.86
C PRO A 362 -20.91 -35.33 -22.97
N THR A 363 -19.59 -35.32 -22.90
CA THR A 363 -18.73 -36.47 -23.18
C THR A 363 -18.74 -37.46 -22.02
N PRO A 364 -19.17 -38.72 -22.23
CA PRO A 364 -18.92 -39.81 -21.28
C PRO A 364 -17.40 -40.02 -21.18
N GLY A 365 -16.83 -39.98 -19.96
CA GLY A 365 -15.41 -40.14 -19.74
C GLY A 365 -14.70 -38.92 -19.13
N LEU A 366 -15.34 -37.75 -19.06
CA LEU A 366 -14.80 -36.59 -18.33
C LEU A 366 -14.67 -36.88 -16.83
N ASP A 367 -15.59 -37.69 -16.29
CA ASP A 367 -15.59 -38.25 -14.93
C ASP A 367 -14.39 -39.18 -14.66
N ILE A 368 -13.99 -39.97 -15.66
CA ILE A 368 -12.81 -40.85 -15.58
C ILE A 368 -11.53 -40.00 -15.57
N VAL A 369 -11.50 -38.94 -16.37
CA VAL A 369 -10.34 -38.07 -16.53
C VAL A 369 -10.16 -37.13 -15.33
N LEU A 370 -11.25 -36.57 -14.80
CA LEU A 370 -11.25 -35.84 -13.53
C LEU A 370 -10.85 -36.76 -12.35
N GLY A 371 -11.27 -38.03 -12.39
CA GLY A 371 -10.86 -39.04 -11.42
C GLY A 371 -9.38 -39.39 -11.48
N GLN A 372 -8.78 -39.44 -12.67
CA GLN A 372 -7.33 -39.59 -12.83
C GLN A 372 -6.58 -38.34 -12.35
N PHE A 373 -7.12 -37.14 -12.56
CA PHE A 373 -6.59 -35.89 -12.00
C PHE A 373 -6.59 -35.90 -10.46
N GLY A 374 -7.71 -36.31 -9.85
CA GLY A 374 -7.83 -36.48 -8.40
C GLY A 374 -6.78 -37.46 -7.85
N GLN A 375 -6.59 -38.60 -8.51
CA GLN A 375 -5.57 -39.59 -8.13
C GLN A 375 -4.14 -39.07 -8.27
N ILE A 376 -3.86 -38.20 -9.25
CA ILE A 376 -2.53 -37.62 -9.46
C ILE A 376 -2.23 -36.55 -8.40
N ILE A 377 -3.23 -35.74 -8.03
CA ILE A 377 -3.10 -34.77 -6.94
C ILE A 377 -2.97 -35.48 -5.58
N GLU A 378 -3.77 -36.51 -5.30
CA GLU A 378 -3.63 -37.33 -4.08
C GLU A 378 -2.32 -38.13 -4.04
N GLY A 379 -1.85 -38.62 -5.19
CA GLY A 379 -0.64 -39.43 -5.27
C GLY A 379 0.67 -38.62 -5.29
N THR A 380 0.61 -37.32 -5.59
CA THR A 380 1.81 -36.49 -5.83
C THR A 380 1.85 -35.22 -4.98
N LEU A 381 0.72 -34.51 -4.83
CA LEU A 381 0.63 -33.23 -4.12
C LEU A 381 0.43 -33.41 -2.61
N VAL A 382 -0.40 -34.39 -2.19
CA VAL A 382 -0.63 -34.70 -0.77
C VAL A 382 0.63 -35.24 -0.06
N PRO A 383 1.41 -36.18 -0.64
CA PRO A 383 2.65 -36.66 -0.01
C PRO A 383 3.73 -35.57 0.07
N LEU A 384 3.72 -34.64 -0.88
CA LEU A 384 4.64 -33.50 -0.97
C LEU A 384 4.31 -32.43 0.08
N LEU A 385 3.03 -32.19 0.35
CA LEU A 385 2.57 -31.36 1.48
C LEU A 385 2.82 -32.02 2.85
N GLN A 386 2.61 -33.34 2.97
CA GLN A 386 2.90 -34.11 4.18
C GLN A 386 4.41 -34.17 4.50
N THR A 387 5.28 -34.15 3.50
CA THR A 387 6.73 -34.05 3.73
C THR A 387 7.18 -32.64 4.14
N MET A 388 6.39 -31.60 3.84
CA MET A 388 6.60 -30.22 4.30
C MET A 388 6.08 -29.98 5.74
N GLU A 389 5.11 -30.78 6.20
CA GLU A 389 4.54 -30.79 7.56
C GLU A 389 5.60 -30.93 8.68
N LEU A 390 6.75 -31.57 8.38
CA LEU A 390 7.84 -31.78 9.33
C LEU A 390 8.76 -30.56 9.56
N LYS A 391 8.70 -29.50 8.73
CA LYS A 391 9.57 -28.31 8.87
C LYS A 391 8.85 -26.96 9.02
N LEU A 392 7.56 -26.84 8.67
CA LEU A 392 6.81 -25.56 8.72
C LEU A 392 6.04 -25.37 10.03
N ARG A 393 6.76 -25.15 11.13
CA ARG A 393 6.16 -24.53 12.34
C ARG A 393 6.24 -23.01 12.19
N SER A 394 5.23 -22.35 11.59
CA SER A 394 4.81 -20.97 11.92
C SER A 394 3.91 -20.27 10.88
N ASP A 395 2.79 -20.84 10.42
CA ASP A 395 1.70 -19.97 9.87
C ASP A 395 0.37 -20.72 9.73
N GLU A 396 -0.50 -20.56 10.73
CA GLU A 396 -1.82 -21.19 10.81
C GLU A 396 -2.73 -20.80 9.63
N ALA A 397 -2.54 -19.60 9.05
CA ALA A 397 -3.31 -19.09 7.91
C ALA A 397 -2.96 -19.80 6.58
N ILE A 398 -1.68 -20.16 6.38
CA ILE A 398 -1.24 -20.94 5.22
C ILE A 398 -1.82 -22.35 5.31
N TRP A 399 -1.89 -22.91 6.52
CA TRP A 399 -2.47 -24.23 6.77
C TRP A 399 -3.98 -24.29 6.58
N GLN A 400 -4.73 -23.24 6.95
CA GLN A 400 -6.16 -23.16 6.63
C GLN A 400 -6.42 -23.16 5.13
N ARG A 401 -5.67 -22.36 4.36
CA ARG A 401 -5.82 -22.30 2.90
C ARG A 401 -5.40 -23.59 2.20
N LEU A 402 -4.33 -24.24 2.65
CA LEU A 402 -3.92 -25.55 2.14
C LEU A 402 -4.93 -26.65 2.49
N GLY A 403 -5.56 -26.57 3.67
CA GLY A 403 -6.67 -27.44 4.06
C GLY A 403 -7.91 -27.24 3.19
N GLU A 404 -8.25 -25.99 2.85
CA GLU A 404 -9.34 -25.65 1.93
C GLU A 404 -9.07 -26.21 0.52
N VAL A 405 -7.85 -26.05 0.01
CA VAL A 405 -7.44 -26.60 -1.29
C VAL A 405 -7.49 -28.14 -1.26
N SER A 406 -7.03 -28.78 -0.18
CA SER A 406 -7.13 -30.24 0.00
C SER A 406 -8.58 -30.73 0.03
N GLU A 407 -9.50 -30.00 0.68
CA GLU A 407 -10.92 -30.33 0.70
C GLU A 407 -11.60 -30.13 -0.66
N VAL A 408 -11.22 -29.09 -1.42
CA VAL A 408 -11.65 -28.90 -2.81
C VAL A 408 -11.20 -30.07 -3.68
N ILE A 409 -9.95 -30.54 -3.49
CA ILE A 409 -9.41 -31.72 -4.20
C ILE A 409 -10.16 -33.01 -3.81
N LYS A 410 -10.46 -33.24 -2.53
CA LYS A 410 -11.23 -34.43 -2.10
C LYS A 410 -12.65 -34.46 -2.68
N ARG A 411 -13.27 -33.29 -2.89
CA ARG A 411 -14.58 -33.18 -3.53
C ARG A 411 -14.56 -33.53 -5.03
N LEU A 412 -13.37 -33.58 -5.64
CA LEU A 412 -13.17 -34.03 -7.02
C LEU A 412 -12.90 -35.56 -7.11
N ASP A 413 -12.85 -36.29 -5.98
CA ASP A 413 -12.73 -37.76 -5.98
C ASP A 413 -14.00 -38.39 -6.60
N PRO A 414 -13.87 -39.22 -7.66
CA PRO A 414 -14.98 -39.87 -8.35
C PRO A 414 -15.86 -40.73 -7.41
N LYS A 415 -15.34 -41.19 -6.27
CA LYS A 415 -16.15 -41.91 -5.27
C LYS A 415 -17.18 -41.02 -4.56
N SER A 416 -16.92 -39.73 -4.41
CA SER A 416 -17.84 -38.77 -3.79
C SER A 416 -18.95 -38.30 -4.76
N LEU A 417 -18.63 -38.21 -6.05
CA LEU A 417 -19.56 -37.90 -7.14
C LEU A 417 -20.50 -39.07 -7.50
N GLY A 418 -20.02 -40.32 -7.38
CA GLY A 418 -20.81 -41.52 -7.66
C GLY A 418 -22.01 -41.76 -6.72
N GLY A 419 -22.00 -41.16 -5.52
CA GLY A 419 -23.07 -41.29 -4.53
C GLY A 419 -24.31 -40.44 -4.83
N LYS A 420 -24.15 -39.25 -5.45
CA LYS A 420 -25.29 -38.36 -5.76
C LYS A 420 -25.99 -38.70 -7.07
N LEU A 421 -25.28 -39.29 -8.03
CA LEU A 421 -25.85 -39.66 -9.35
C LEU A 421 -26.67 -40.96 -9.34
N ARG A 422 -26.58 -41.80 -8.29
CA ARG A 422 -27.41 -43.03 -8.17
C ARG A 422 -28.79 -42.82 -7.53
N SER A 423 -29.12 -41.62 -7.07
CA SER A 423 -30.44 -41.32 -6.46
C SER A 423 -31.54 -40.98 -7.48
N HIS A 424 -31.20 -40.80 -8.76
CA HIS A 424 -32.15 -40.37 -9.80
C HIS A 424 -32.54 -41.45 -10.83
N SER A 425 -32.24 -42.72 -10.57
CA SER A 425 -32.68 -43.84 -11.42
C SER A 425 -33.66 -44.77 -10.71
N GLN A 426 -34.82 -44.24 -10.28
CA GLN A 426 -36.00 -45.07 -10.04
C GLN A 426 -37.04 -44.89 -11.15
N THR A 427 -37.01 -45.85 -12.08
CA THR A 427 -38.18 -46.46 -12.75
C THR A 427 -39.31 -45.53 -13.21
N VAL A 428 -39.25 -45.12 -14.47
CA VAL A 428 -40.43 -44.76 -15.26
C VAL A 428 -41.30 -46.01 -15.44
N LYS A 429 -42.46 -46.06 -14.77
CA LYS A 429 -43.58 -46.93 -15.17
C LYS A 429 -44.35 -46.24 -16.30
N PRO A 430 -44.88 -46.98 -17.30
CA PRO A 430 -45.54 -46.38 -18.45
C PRO A 430 -46.93 -45.87 -18.05
N PHE A 431 -47.20 -44.58 -18.25
CA PHE A 431 -48.54 -44.02 -18.10
C PHE A 431 -49.26 -44.11 -19.45
N LYS A 432 -50.37 -44.85 -19.48
CA LYS A 432 -51.33 -44.90 -20.59
C LYS A 432 -51.89 -43.50 -20.84
N GLY A 433 -51.92 -43.08 -22.09
CA GLY A 433 -52.58 -41.86 -22.51
C GLY A 433 -54.10 -42.02 -22.52
N ASP A 434 -54.79 -41.10 -21.86
CA ASP A 434 -56.18 -40.74 -22.18
C ASP A 434 -56.19 -39.35 -22.82
N ALA A 435 -56.95 -39.24 -23.89
CA ALA A 435 -56.97 -38.15 -24.86
C ALA A 435 -57.57 -36.84 -24.32
N PRO A 436 -57.24 -35.67 -24.91
CA PRO A 436 -58.03 -34.46 -24.74
C PRO A 436 -59.20 -34.42 -25.74
N SER A 437 -60.39 -34.15 -25.21
CA SER A 437 -61.60 -33.83 -25.96
C SER A 437 -61.43 -32.55 -26.78
N LYS A 438 -61.68 -32.62 -28.09
CA LYS A 438 -62.03 -31.47 -28.92
C LYS A 438 -63.47 -31.04 -28.61
N GLY A 439 -63.70 -29.75 -28.41
CA GLY A 439 -65.00 -29.14 -28.60
C GLY A 439 -65.11 -28.60 -30.02
N ASP A 440 -66.03 -29.14 -30.80
CA ASP A 440 -66.78 -28.42 -31.82
C ASP A 440 -68.09 -29.18 -32.12
N LYS A 441 -69.20 -28.47 -31.89
CA LYS A 441 -70.64 -28.83 -31.93
C LYS A 441 -71.24 -29.59 -30.75
#